data_AF-A0A941UHJ1-F1
#
_entry.id   AF-A0A941UHJ1-F1
#
_cell.length_a   1.000
_cell.length_b   1.000
_cell.length_c   1.000
_cell.angle_alpha   90.00
_cell.angle_beta   90.00
_cell.angle_gamma   90.00
#
_symmetry.space_group_name_H-M   'P 1'
#
loop_
_entity.id
_entity.type
_entity.pdbx_description
1 polymer ?
#
loop_
_entity_poly.entity_id
_entity_poly.type
_entity_poly.pdbx_seq_one_letter_code
_entity_poly.pdbx_strand_id
1 'polypeptide(L)'
;RAVRDDRPFSHYYLKFKNIKTVYNIMGEKWQYFMEEGFILPALFVQVLVFSLLLMLFPALSKERENRKKTKFAGWFLLYFALLGIGFMFIEISFIQKIILLLENPSYAVAVLLTSILISSGIGSLMSYRTAIIRMPHALIVIALLVLAYSIFLPDIIEAISPYSMPIKIIAVFFIFMPPGILMGIPFPTGLKVLGQIDETSIPWAWAINGCFSVLAPVLAVLLAIMTGFKTVLWLGAAAYLAAFFIFSFESLRASEQKPHHPSE
;
A
#
# COMPACT_ATOMS: atom_id res chain seq x y z
N ARG A 1 16.00 2.53 28.06
CA ARG A 1 16.29 1.38 27.18
C ARG A 1 17.02 1.92 25.95
N ALA A 2 18.08 1.28 25.48
CA ALA A 2 18.88 1.77 24.34
C ALA A 2 18.02 1.97 23.08
N VAL A 3 18.20 3.12 22.42
CA VAL A 3 17.58 3.45 21.13
C VAL A 3 18.21 2.51 20.10
N ARG A 4 17.39 1.64 19.50
CA ARG A 4 17.77 0.84 18.32
C ARG A 4 17.05 1.44 17.12
N ASP A 5 17.72 1.40 15.98
CA ASP A 5 17.27 1.95 14.69
C ASP A 5 15.86 1.50 14.28
N ASP A 6 15.46 0.29 14.71
CA ASP A 6 14.12 -0.28 14.47
C ASP A 6 12.98 0.32 15.31
N ARG A 7 13.25 1.25 16.25
CA ARG A 7 12.23 1.88 17.12
C ARG A 7 12.49 3.38 17.33
N PRO A 8 12.17 4.23 16.35
CA PRO A 8 12.43 5.68 16.43
C PRO A 8 11.56 6.41 17.48
N PHE A 9 10.43 5.85 17.92
CA PHE A 9 9.48 6.52 18.81
C PHE A 9 9.35 5.80 20.17
N SER A 10 10.35 5.97 21.05
CA SER A 10 10.35 5.36 22.39
C SER A 10 9.49 6.08 23.44
N HIS A 11 8.88 7.23 23.09
CA HIS A 11 8.14 8.11 24.00
C HIS A 11 6.60 7.98 23.96
N TYR A 12 6.03 6.92 23.37
CA TYR A 12 4.57 6.72 23.38
C TYR A 12 4.11 6.15 24.73
N TYR A 13 3.66 7.01 25.66
CA TYR A 13 3.28 6.64 27.03
C TYR A 13 1.77 6.35 27.22
N LEU A 14 0.92 6.58 26.22
CA LEU A 14 -0.53 6.45 26.38
C LEU A 14 -1.05 5.08 25.94
N LYS A 15 -1.13 4.16 26.90
CA LYS A 15 -1.90 2.92 26.74
C LYS A 15 -3.39 3.24 26.80
N PHE A 16 -4.18 2.78 25.82
CA PHE A 16 -5.65 2.97 25.75
C PHE A 16 -6.39 2.68 27.06
N LYS A 17 -5.87 1.77 27.89
CA LYS A 17 -6.44 1.42 29.19
C LYS A 17 -6.51 2.57 30.22
N ASN A 18 -5.73 3.63 30.06
CA ASN A 18 -5.64 4.71 31.07
C ASN A 18 -6.32 6.02 30.65
N ILE A 19 -7.02 6.06 29.51
CA ILE A 19 -7.64 7.28 28.94
C ILE A 19 -8.56 7.99 29.94
N LYS A 20 -9.47 7.24 30.60
CA LYS A 20 -10.45 7.82 31.52
C LYS A 20 -9.78 8.39 32.78
N THR A 21 -8.74 7.72 33.24
CA THR A 21 -7.95 8.15 34.40
C THR A 21 -7.13 9.41 34.09
N VAL A 22 -6.48 9.46 32.92
CA VAL A 22 -5.72 10.63 32.46
C VAL A 22 -6.65 11.82 32.20
N TYR A 23 -7.86 11.60 31.68
CA TYR A 23 -8.82 12.67 31.37
C TYR A 23 -9.32 13.36 32.62
N ASN A 24 -9.62 12.55 33.64
CA ASN A 24 -10.03 13.06 34.95
C ASN A 24 -8.88 13.77 35.70
N ILE A 25 -7.63 13.34 35.53
CA ILE A 25 -6.46 13.96 36.17
C ILE A 25 -6.03 15.26 35.46
N MET A 26 -6.15 15.33 34.13
CA MET A 26 -5.78 16.50 33.31
C MET A 26 -6.83 17.62 33.29
N GLY A 27 -7.87 17.51 34.13
CA GLY A 27 -8.90 18.54 34.28
C GLY A 27 -9.83 18.67 33.08
N GLU A 28 -10.19 17.54 32.43
CA GLU A 28 -11.16 17.48 31.32
C GLU A 28 -10.78 18.25 30.04
N LYS A 29 -9.53 18.73 29.95
CA LYS A 29 -9.03 19.47 28.80
C LYS A 29 -8.55 18.52 27.70
N TRP A 30 -9.27 18.53 26.57
CA TRP A 30 -8.96 17.73 25.39
C TRP A 30 -7.63 18.10 24.69
N GLN A 31 -7.11 19.30 24.94
CA GLN A 31 -5.89 19.81 24.30
C GLN A 31 -4.64 18.97 24.66
N TYR A 32 -4.54 18.47 25.89
CA TYR A 32 -3.44 17.60 26.33
C TYR A 32 -3.43 16.24 25.62
N PHE A 33 -4.60 15.72 25.27
CA PHE A 33 -4.71 14.47 24.51
C PHE A 33 -4.23 14.64 23.07
N MET A 34 -4.44 15.82 22.47
CA MET A 34 -3.88 16.11 21.15
C MET A 34 -2.35 16.19 21.21
N GLU A 35 -1.77 16.89 22.19
CA GLU A 35 -0.31 17.08 22.26
C GLU A 35 0.47 15.80 22.63
N GLU A 36 -0.10 14.86 23.40
CA GLU A 36 0.64 13.68 23.88
C GLU A 36 0.48 12.39 23.03
N GLY A 37 -0.17 12.43 21.87
CA GLY A 37 -0.15 11.33 20.91
C GLY A 37 -1.50 10.73 20.48
N PHE A 38 -2.65 11.35 20.80
CA PHE A 38 -3.94 10.90 20.24
C PHE A 38 -4.27 11.50 18.86
N ILE A 39 -3.49 12.46 18.35
CA ILE A 39 -3.70 13.02 17.01
C ILE A 39 -3.71 11.92 15.95
N LEU A 40 -2.77 10.97 16.02
CA LEU A 40 -2.61 9.96 14.98
C LEU A 40 -3.76 8.93 14.99
N PRO A 41 -4.18 8.35 16.13
CA PRO A 41 -5.42 7.55 16.19
C PRO A 41 -6.69 8.33 15.80
N ALA A 42 -6.83 9.59 16.20
CA ALA A 42 -7.98 10.42 15.84
C ALA A 42 -8.04 10.66 14.32
N LEU A 43 -6.89 10.99 13.72
CA LEU A 43 -6.73 11.12 12.27
C LEU A 43 -7.07 9.81 11.56
N PHE A 44 -6.63 8.66 12.10
CA PHE A 44 -6.98 7.35 11.54
C PHE A 44 -8.50 7.10 11.54
N VAL A 45 -9.17 7.37 12.67
CA VAL A 45 -10.64 7.24 12.76
C VAL A 45 -11.33 8.19 11.79
N GLN A 46 -10.86 9.44 11.68
CA GLN A 46 -11.40 10.42 10.75
C GLN A 46 -11.27 9.96 9.29
N VAL A 47 -10.07 9.53 8.88
CA VAL A 47 -9.82 9.02 7.53
C VAL A 47 -10.65 7.77 7.25
N LEU A 48 -10.73 6.84 8.22
CA LEU A 48 -11.57 5.64 8.11
C LEU A 48 -13.04 6.00 7.88
N VAL A 49 -13.59 6.94 8.65
CA VAL A 49 -14.98 7.39 8.48
C VAL A 49 -15.19 8.00 7.10
N PHE A 50 -14.31 8.90 6.64
CA PHE A 50 -14.44 9.49 5.32
C PHE A 50 -14.28 8.46 4.19
N SER A 51 -13.34 7.53 4.30
CA SER A 51 -13.16 6.43 3.33
C SER A 51 -14.40 5.54 3.27
N LEU A 52 -15.00 5.19 4.42
CA LEU A 52 -16.25 4.41 4.44
C LEU A 52 -17.42 5.19 3.85
N LEU A 53 -17.55 6.48 4.16
CA LEU A 53 -18.59 7.34 3.58
C LEU A 53 -18.46 7.44 2.05
N LEU A 54 -17.25 7.70 1.55
CA LEU A 54 -16.98 7.77 0.11
C LEU A 54 -17.16 6.43 -0.59
N MET A 55 -16.89 5.31 0.07
CA MET A 55 -17.14 3.98 -0.46
C MET A 55 -18.64 3.66 -0.49
N LEU A 56 -19.42 4.10 0.50
CA LEU A 56 -20.86 3.86 0.57
C LEU A 56 -21.68 4.83 -0.31
N PHE A 57 -21.15 6.02 -0.62
CA PHE A 57 -21.86 7.03 -1.38
C PHE A 57 -22.27 6.56 -2.80
N PRO A 58 -21.39 5.92 -3.60
CA PRO A 58 -21.79 5.31 -4.87
C PRO A 58 -22.77 4.14 -4.72
N ALA A 59 -22.74 3.39 -3.61
CA ALA A 59 -23.67 2.27 -3.36
C ALA A 59 -25.11 2.74 -3.10
N LEU A 60 -25.29 3.99 -2.68
CA LEU A 60 -26.61 4.61 -2.50
C LEU A 60 -27.17 5.16 -3.82
N SER A 61 -26.31 5.40 -4.82
CA SER A 61 -26.73 5.78 -6.17
C SER A 61 -27.28 4.55 -6.89
N LYS A 62 -28.57 4.60 -7.20
CA LYS A 62 -29.44 3.44 -7.40
C LYS A 62 -29.47 3.02 -8.86
N GLU A 63 -28.46 2.29 -9.34
CA GLU A 63 -28.61 1.40 -10.51
C GLU A 63 -28.53 -0.05 -10.03
N ARG A 64 -29.72 -0.54 -9.66
CA ARG A 64 -29.94 -1.84 -9.04
C ARG A 64 -30.21 -2.87 -10.13
N GLU A 65 -29.28 -3.08 -11.04
CA GLU A 65 -29.42 -4.11 -12.08
C GLU A 65 -28.44 -5.26 -11.87
N ASN A 66 -28.99 -6.47 -11.69
CA ASN A 66 -28.33 -7.77 -11.69
C ASN A 66 -27.28 -8.11 -10.59
N ARG A 67 -27.76 -8.22 -9.33
CA ARG A 67 -27.07 -8.84 -8.18
C ARG A 67 -26.78 -10.36 -8.30
N LYS A 68 -26.70 -10.95 -9.49
CA LYS A 68 -26.35 -12.37 -9.67
C LYS A 68 -24.85 -12.65 -9.94
N LYS A 69 -24.00 -11.62 -10.09
CA LYS A 69 -22.53 -11.75 -10.27
C LYS A 69 -21.68 -11.49 -8.98
N THR A 70 -22.29 -11.57 -7.80
CA THR A 70 -21.83 -10.85 -6.59
C THR A 70 -20.61 -11.40 -5.85
N LYS A 71 -20.27 -12.69 -5.95
CA LYS A 71 -19.12 -13.25 -5.21
C LYS A 71 -17.78 -13.00 -5.91
N PHE A 72 -17.74 -13.14 -7.23
CA PHE A 72 -16.52 -12.97 -8.02
C PHE A 72 -16.03 -11.52 -8.01
N ALA A 73 -16.96 -10.57 -8.15
CA ALA A 73 -16.65 -9.14 -8.05
C ALA A 73 -16.07 -8.76 -6.67
N GLY A 74 -16.62 -9.32 -5.58
CA GLY A 74 -16.14 -9.02 -4.22
C GLY A 74 -14.68 -9.40 -3.95
N TRP A 75 -14.21 -10.54 -4.47
CA TRP A 75 -12.80 -10.93 -4.35
C TRP A 75 -11.87 -10.02 -5.16
N PHE A 76 -12.29 -9.57 -6.34
CA PHE A 76 -11.54 -8.57 -7.10
C PHE A 76 -11.46 -7.22 -6.38
N LEU A 77 -12.54 -6.79 -5.71
CA LEU A 77 -12.49 -5.58 -4.88
C LEU A 77 -11.50 -5.71 -3.72
N LEU A 78 -11.42 -6.87 -3.07
CA LEU A 78 -10.40 -7.14 -2.05
C LEU A 78 -8.98 -7.14 -2.64
N TYR A 79 -8.79 -7.66 -3.85
CA TYR A 79 -7.52 -7.55 -4.57
C TYR A 79 -7.09 -6.09 -4.75
N PHE A 80 -7.97 -5.19 -5.20
CA PHE A 80 -7.66 -3.76 -5.36
C PHE A 80 -7.39 -3.05 -4.03
N ALA A 81 -8.07 -3.43 -2.95
CA ALA A 81 -7.77 -2.96 -1.60
C ALA A 81 -6.33 -3.36 -1.19
N LEU A 82 -5.96 -4.62 -1.36
CA LEU A 82 -4.63 -5.13 -1.03
C LEU A 82 -3.52 -4.48 -1.86
N LEU A 83 -3.77 -4.19 -3.14
CA LEU A 83 -2.82 -3.43 -3.96
C LEU A 83 -2.58 -2.02 -3.38
N GLY A 84 -3.64 -1.31 -2.98
CA GLY A 84 -3.52 0.04 -2.42
C GLY A 84 -2.79 0.05 -1.08
N ILE A 85 -3.14 -0.87 -0.18
CA ILE A 85 -2.44 -1.05 1.10
C ILE A 85 -0.97 -1.41 0.86
N GLY A 86 -0.71 -2.41 0.01
CA GLY A 86 0.63 -2.90 -0.27
C GLY A 86 1.54 -1.81 -0.82
N PHE A 87 1.07 -1.10 -1.85
CA PHE A 87 1.80 0.02 -2.45
C PHE A 87 2.16 1.08 -1.41
N MET A 88 1.18 1.56 -0.65
CA MET A 88 1.41 2.61 0.35
C MET A 88 2.28 2.16 1.51
N PHE A 89 2.14 0.92 2.00
CA PHE A 89 3.01 0.40 3.06
C PHE A 89 4.47 0.35 2.61
N ILE A 90 4.71 -0.08 1.37
CA ILE A 90 6.05 -0.15 0.79
C ILE A 90 6.61 1.26 0.58
N GLU A 91 5.84 2.13 -0.06
CA GLU A 91 6.24 3.51 -0.35
C GLU A 91 6.58 4.29 0.92
N ILE A 92 5.70 4.31 1.93
CA ILE A 92 5.94 5.02 3.19
C ILE A 92 7.16 4.47 3.93
N SER A 93 7.34 3.15 3.93
CA SER A 93 8.52 2.52 4.56
C SER A 93 9.81 2.89 3.84
N PHE A 94 9.78 2.99 2.52
CA PHE A 94 10.93 3.45 1.72
C PHE A 94 11.22 4.92 1.92
N ILE A 95 10.20 5.81 2.00
CA ILE A 95 10.41 7.23 2.32
C ILE A 95 11.21 7.35 3.60
N GLN A 96 10.80 6.64 4.66
CA GLN A 96 11.46 6.71 5.97
C GLN A 96 12.92 6.27 5.94
N LYS A 97 13.25 5.24 5.14
CA LYS A 97 14.64 4.82 4.93
C LYS A 97 15.45 5.84 4.13
N ILE A 98 14.86 6.50 3.12
CA ILE A 98 15.55 7.49 2.31
C ILE A 98 15.72 8.84 3.00
N ILE A 99 14.89 9.14 4.00
CA ILE A 99 15.15 10.27 4.92
C ILE A 99 16.51 10.11 5.59
N LEU A 100 16.92 8.89 5.96
CA LEU A 100 18.23 8.63 6.56
C LEU A 100 19.39 8.84 5.57
N LEU A 101 19.17 8.54 4.28
CA LEU A 101 20.19 8.70 3.24
C LEU A 101 20.38 10.17 2.81
N LEU A 102 19.27 10.90 2.62
CA LEU A 102 19.26 12.27 2.12
C LEU A 102 19.28 13.33 3.22
N GLU A 103 19.11 12.93 4.48
CA GLU A 103 19.14 13.79 5.68
C GLU A 103 18.09 14.93 5.64
N ASN A 104 17.16 14.87 4.70
CA ASN A 104 16.17 15.90 4.44
C ASN A 104 14.83 15.26 4.02
N PRO A 105 13.76 15.42 4.82
CA PRO A 105 12.46 14.83 4.53
C PRO A 105 11.84 15.29 3.21
N SER A 106 11.99 16.57 2.88
CA SER A 106 11.42 17.13 1.64
C SER A 106 12.08 16.54 0.41
N TYR A 107 13.41 16.40 0.41
CA TYR A 107 14.13 15.74 -0.69
C TYR A 107 13.81 14.24 -0.78
N ALA A 108 13.75 13.53 0.35
CA ALA A 108 13.42 12.11 0.37
C ALA A 108 12.06 11.82 -0.24
N VAL A 109 11.03 12.56 0.17
CA VAL A 109 9.68 12.43 -0.38
C VAL A 109 9.69 12.77 -1.86
N ALA A 110 10.23 13.92 -2.26
CA ALA A 110 10.19 14.36 -3.65
C ALA A 110 10.90 13.37 -4.60
N VAL A 111 12.11 12.95 -4.26
CA VAL A 111 12.91 12.05 -5.11
C VAL A 111 12.29 10.66 -5.17
N LEU A 112 11.89 10.10 -4.02
CA LEU A 112 11.33 8.75 -4.00
C LEU A 112 9.98 8.70 -4.73
N LEU A 113 9.07 9.64 -4.46
CA LEU A 113 7.78 9.70 -5.16
C LEU A 113 7.99 9.86 -6.66
N THR A 114 8.88 10.76 -7.09
CA THR A 114 9.20 10.94 -8.52
C THR A 114 9.71 9.64 -9.14
N SER A 115 10.60 8.94 -8.44
CA SER A 115 11.20 7.68 -8.91
C SER A 115 10.16 6.57 -9.04
N ILE A 116 9.34 6.37 -8.00
CA ILE A 116 8.29 5.33 -7.99
C ILE A 116 7.18 5.67 -8.98
N LEU A 117 6.72 6.93 -9.07
CA LEU A 117 5.63 7.33 -9.96
C LEU A 117 6.00 7.25 -11.44
N ILE A 118 7.18 7.75 -11.83
CA ILE A 118 7.67 7.63 -13.22
C ILE A 118 7.82 6.16 -13.59
N SER A 119 8.46 5.39 -12.73
CA SER A 119 8.71 3.96 -12.95
C SER A 119 7.42 3.14 -13.00
N SER A 120 6.46 3.42 -12.11
CA SER A 120 5.13 2.80 -12.10
C SER A 120 4.33 3.15 -13.35
N GLY A 121 4.43 4.39 -13.84
CA GLY A 121 3.88 4.80 -15.14
C GLY A 121 4.44 3.96 -16.30
N ILE A 122 5.76 3.73 -16.32
CA ILE A 122 6.42 2.86 -17.31
C ILE A 122 5.90 1.42 -17.17
N GLY A 123 5.83 0.87 -15.96
CA GLY A 123 5.29 -0.47 -15.70
C GLY A 123 3.84 -0.63 -16.16
N SER A 124 3.01 0.38 -15.93
CA SER A 124 1.62 0.43 -16.40
C SER A 124 1.53 0.41 -17.93
N LEU A 125 2.35 1.19 -18.62
CA LEU A 125 2.42 1.18 -20.10
C LEU A 125 2.88 -0.17 -20.66
N MET A 126 3.90 -0.78 -20.02
CA MET A 126 4.40 -2.11 -20.39
C MET A 126 3.30 -3.18 -20.25
N SER A 127 2.47 -3.08 -19.21
CA SER A 127 1.35 -4.02 -18.99
C SER A 127 0.34 -4.06 -20.14
N TYR A 128 0.16 -2.94 -20.85
CA TYR A 128 -0.76 -2.84 -21.98
C TYR A 128 -0.16 -3.41 -23.27
N ARG A 129 1.12 -3.11 -23.53
CA ARG A 129 1.79 -3.41 -24.81
C ARG A 129 2.42 -4.78 -24.88
N THR A 130 2.85 -5.35 -23.76
CA THR A 130 3.61 -6.59 -23.80
C THR A 130 3.21 -7.55 -22.69
N ALA A 131 2.79 -8.76 -23.08
CA ALA A 131 2.52 -9.86 -22.17
C ALA A 131 3.80 -10.45 -21.51
N ILE A 132 4.90 -9.69 -21.43
CA ILE A 132 6.22 -10.18 -20.98
C ILE A 132 6.14 -10.76 -19.57
N ILE A 133 5.38 -10.13 -18.66
CA ILE A 133 5.17 -10.63 -17.31
C ILE A 133 3.70 -10.97 -17.14
N ARG A 134 3.39 -12.26 -16.98
CA ARG A 134 2.06 -12.68 -16.52
C ARG A 134 1.83 -12.09 -15.13
N MET A 135 0.75 -11.31 -14.99
CA MET A 135 0.29 -10.69 -13.75
C MET A 135 0.61 -11.45 -12.45
N PRO A 136 0.25 -12.74 -12.30
CA PRO A 136 0.55 -13.51 -11.09
C PRO A 136 2.04 -13.52 -10.70
N HIS A 137 2.94 -13.60 -11.68
CA HIS A 137 4.38 -13.61 -11.42
C HIS A 137 4.87 -12.24 -10.96
N ALA A 138 4.30 -11.14 -11.47
CA ALA A 138 4.66 -9.79 -11.03
C ALA A 138 4.41 -9.63 -9.52
N LEU A 139 3.26 -10.11 -9.02
CA LEU A 139 2.90 -10.02 -7.60
C LEU A 139 3.89 -10.77 -6.69
N ILE A 140 4.30 -11.98 -7.08
CA ILE A 140 5.32 -12.76 -6.34
C ILE A 140 6.67 -12.05 -6.39
N VAL A 141 7.09 -11.59 -7.57
CA VAL A 141 8.38 -10.91 -7.75
C VAL A 141 8.42 -9.62 -6.93
N ILE A 142 7.34 -8.85 -6.88
CA ILE A 142 7.24 -7.66 -6.01
C ILE A 142 7.46 -8.06 -4.56
N ALA A 143 6.75 -9.08 -4.05
CA ALA A 143 6.87 -9.50 -2.66
C ALA A 143 8.30 -9.95 -2.32
N LEU A 144 8.92 -10.76 -3.17
CA LEU A 144 10.31 -11.21 -3.00
C LEU A 144 11.30 -10.05 -3.07
N LEU A 145 11.12 -9.14 -4.02
CA LEU A 145 11.96 -7.96 -4.18
C LEU A 145 11.87 -7.05 -2.95
N VAL A 146 10.67 -6.81 -2.44
CA VAL A 146 10.44 -6.00 -1.22
C VAL A 146 11.10 -6.65 0.00
N LEU A 147 11.02 -7.98 0.13
CA LEU A 147 11.73 -8.69 1.19
C LEU A 147 13.26 -8.57 1.04
N ALA A 148 13.79 -8.64 -0.17
CA ALA A 148 15.21 -8.39 -0.43
C ALA A 148 15.61 -6.96 -0.04
N TYR A 149 14.82 -5.94 -0.40
CA TYR A 149 15.04 -4.55 0.01
C TYR A 149 14.95 -4.38 1.54
N SER A 150 14.13 -5.17 2.22
CA SER A 150 14.08 -5.16 3.68
C SER A 150 15.43 -5.48 4.33
N ILE A 151 16.22 -6.33 3.67
CA ILE A 151 17.50 -6.88 4.16
C ILE A 151 18.67 -6.04 3.67
N PHE A 152 18.77 -5.78 2.36
CA PHE A 152 19.97 -5.19 1.73
C PHE A 152 19.96 -3.67 1.65
N LEU A 153 18.78 -3.01 1.74
CA LEU A 153 18.70 -1.57 1.60
C LEU A 153 19.52 -0.78 2.65
N PRO A 154 19.63 -1.20 3.93
CA PRO A 154 20.52 -0.55 4.90
C PRO A 154 21.98 -0.51 4.44
N ASP A 155 22.51 -1.63 3.95
CA ASP A 155 23.90 -1.72 3.47
C ASP A 155 24.13 -0.82 2.24
N ILE A 156 23.14 -0.76 1.34
CA ILE A 156 23.15 0.12 0.18
C ILE A 156 23.15 1.60 0.60
N ILE A 157 22.35 1.96 1.62
CA ILE A 157 22.30 3.32 2.17
C ILE A 157 23.66 3.70 2.77
N GLU A 158 24.27 2.82 3.56
CA GLU A 158 25.59 3.06 4.15
C GLU A 158 26.66 3.27 3.07
N ALA A 159 26.65 2.45 2.02
CA ALA A 159 27.58 2.58 0.90
C ALA A 159 27.41 3.90 0.13
N ILE A 160 26.18 4.42 0.00
CA ILE A 160 25.89 5.64 -0.77
C ILE A 160 26.00 6.91 0.10
N SER A 161 25.91 6.79 1.42
CA SER A 161 25.92 7.89 2.38
C SER A 161 27.09 8.88 2.22
N PRO A 162 28.34 8.45 1.91
CA PRO A 162 29.49 9.36 1.79
C PRO A 162 29.47 10.25 0.53
N TYR A 163 28.64 9.94 -0.47
CA TYR A 163 28.65 10.64 -1.75
C TYR A 163 27.88 11.96 -1.70
N SER A 164 28.10 12.82 -2.70
CA SER A 164 27.43 14.12 -2.79
C SER A 164 25.93 13.99 -3.08
N MET A 165 25.15 15.02 -2.70
CA MET A 165 23.70 15.03 -2.85
C MET A 165 23.19 14.66 -4.27
N PRO A 166 23.79 15.17 -5.38
CA PRO A 166 23.36 14.77 -6.72
C PRO A 166 23.51 13.27 -7.00
N ILE A 167 24.60 12.66 -6.51
CA ILE A 167 24.84 11.22 -6.65
C ILE A 167 23.81 10.44 -5.85
N LYS A 168 23.52 10.86 -4.61
CA LYS A 168 22.48 10.23 -3.79
C LYS A 168 21.11 10.27 -4.49
N ILE A 169 20.74 11.39 -5.08
CA ILE A 169 19.46 11.55 -5.82
C ILE A 169 19.38 10.58 -7.01
N ILE A 170 20.43 10.54 -7.84
CA ILE A 170 20.49 9.65 -9.00
C ILE A 170 20.44 8.18 -8.56
N ALA A 171 21.18 7.82 -7.51
CA ALA A 171 21.20 6.47 -6.98
C ALA A 171 19.82 6.05 -6.46
N VAL A 172 19.13 6.89 -5.69
CA VAL A 172 17.75 6.64 -5.24
C VAL A 172 16.84 6.37 -6.44
N PHE A 173 16.92 7.18 -7.50
CA PHE A 173 16.10 6.98 -8.69
C PHE A 173 16.29 5.58 -9.28
N PHE A 174 17.54 5.17 -9.53
CA PHE A 174 17.81 3.87 -10.13
C PHE A 174 17.56 2.68 -9.19
N ILE A 175 17.76 2.87 -7.88
CA ILE A 175 17.44 1.85 -6.88
C ILE A 175 15.93 1.60 -6.84
N PHE A 176 15.09 2.63 -6.84
CA PHE A 176 13.64 2.42 -6.74
C PHE A 176 12.93 2.25 -8.08
N MET A 177 13.65 2.37 -9.20
CA MET A 177 13.09 2.13 -10.53
C MET A 177 12.58 0.68 -10.71
N PRO A 178 13.34 -0.40 -10.41
CA PRO A 178 12.84 -1.77 -10.53
C PRO A 178 11.56 -2.07 -9.72
N PRO A 179 11.47 -1.78 -8.40
CA PRO A 179 10.23 -2.01 -7.67
C PRO A 179 9.10 -1.10 -8.17
N GLY A 180 9.39 0.16 -8.57
CA GLY A 180 8.40 1.06 -9.15
C GLY A 180 7.77 0.50 -10.42
N ILE A 181 8.58 0.03 -11.38
CA ILE A 181 8.10 -0.61 -12.62
C ILE A 181 7.21 -1.81 -12.29
N LEU A 182 7.67 -2.71 -11.42
CA LEU A 182 6.91 -3.92 -11.10
C LEU A 182 5.58 -3.60 -10.41
N MET A 183 5.58 -2.68 -9.45
CA MET A 183 4.36 -2.25 -8.74
C MET A 183 3.33 -1.55 -9.65
N GLY A 184 3.76 -0.99 -10.78
CA GLY A 184 2.86 -0.37 -11.78
C GLY A 184 2.09 -1.35 -12.68
N ILE A 185 2.47 -2.62 -12.72
CA ILE A 185 1.85 -3.65 -13.59
C ILE A 185 0.52 -4.19 -13.00
N PRO A 186 0.41 -4.52 -11.69
CA PRO A 186 -0.79 -5.05 -11.00
C PRO A 186 -2.12 -4.39 -11.30
N PHE A 187 -2.16 -3.08 -11.16
CA PHE A 187 -3.41 -2.32 -11.20
C PHE A 187 -4.06 -2.30 -12.59
N PRO A 188 -3.39 -1.83 -13.67
CA PRO A 188 -4.00 -1.80 -15.01
C PRO A 188 -4.35 -3.19 -15.54
N THR A 189 -3.53 -4.21 -15.26
CA THR A 189 -3.86 -5.58 -15.69
C THR A 189 -5.07 -6.13 -14.95
N GLY A 190 -5.16 -5.89 -13.64
CA GLY A 190 -6.34 -6.27 -12.85
C GLY A 190 -7.60 -5.59 -13.36
N LEU A 191 -7.50 -4.32 -13.76
CA LEU A 191 -8.63 -3.55 -14.30
C LEU A 191 -9.09 -4.10 -15.66
N LYS A 192 -8.15 -4.50 -16.52
CA LYS A 192 -8.46 -5.15 -17.81
C LYS A 192 -9.20 -6.47 -17.60
N VAL A 193 -8.76 -7.29 -16.64
CA VAL A 193 -9.44 -8.55 -16.29
C VAL A 193 -10.82 -8.29 -15.70
N LEU A 194 -10.95 -7.33 -14.78
CA LEU A 194 -12.23 -6.96 -14.20
C LEU A 194 -13.21 -6.45 -15.27
N GLY A 195 -12.77 -5.60 -16.20
CA GLY A 195 -13.61 -5.10 -17.28
C GLY A 195 -14.13 -6.16 -18.23
N GLN A 196 -13.41 -7.27 -18.42
CA GLN A 196 -13.89 -8.42 -19.21
C GLN A 196 -14.99 -9.22 -18.51
N ILE A 197 -15.09 -9.11 -17.18
CA ILE A 197 -15.96 -9.94 -16.34
C ILE A 197 -17.20 -9.14 -15.91
N ASP A 198 -16.95 -7.92 -15.43
CA ASP A 198 -17.93 -6.97 -14.95
C ASP A 198 -17.40 -5.52 -15.03
N GLU A 199 -17.69 -4.85 -16.15
CA GLU A 199 -17.34 -3.45 -16.37
C GLU A 199 -17.98 -2.51 -15.33
N THR A 200 -19.15 -2.87 -14.79
CA THR A 200 -19.86 -2.05 -13.79
C THR A 200 -19.12 -1.97 -12.45
N SER A 201 -18.20 -2.90 -12.20
CA SER A 201 -17.36 -2.93 -10.99
C SER A 201 -16.05 -2.11 -11.12
N ILE A 202 -15.73 -1.56 -12.30
CA ILE A 202 -14.52 -0.73 -12.50
C ILE A 202 -14.49 0.51 -11.58
N PRO A 203 -15.57 1.31 -11.45
CA PRO A 203 -15.57 2.45 -10.53
C PRO A 203 -15.36 2.03 -9.07
N TRP A 204 -15.88 0.86 -8.68
CA TRP A 204 -15.70 0.28 -7.35
C TRP A 204 -14.24 -0.08 -7.06
N ALA A 205 -13.55 -0.68 -8.03
CA ALA A 205 -12.13 -0.98 -7.92
C ALA A 205 -11.28 0.28 -7.66
N TRP A 206 -11.55 1.35 -8.41
CA TRP A 206 -10.90 2.66 -8.21
C TRP A 206 -11.21 3.28 -6.85
N ALA A 207 -12.48 3.29 -6.45
CA ALA A 207 -12.91 3.87 -5.18
C ALA A 207 -12.25 3.14 -3.99
N ILE A 208 -12.25 1.81 -4.01
CA ILE A 208 -11.67 0.99 -2.95
C ILE A 208 -10.16 1.17 -2.90
N ASN A 209 -9.47 1.08 -4.04
CA ASN A 209 -8.02 1.30 -4.07
C ASN A 209 -7.67 2.70 -3.55
N GLY A 210 -8.37 3.75 -3.99
CA GLY A 210 -8.18 5.12 -3.52
C GLY A 210 -8.41 5.26 -2.02
N CYS A 211 -9.50 4.70 -1.48
CA CYS A 211 -9.79 4.73 -0.05
C CYS A 211 -8.68 4.08 0.79
N PHE A 212 -8.26 2.87 0.40
CA PHE A 212 -7.20 2.16 1.11
C PHE A 212 -5.84 2.83 0.95
N SER A 213 -5.57 3.47 -0.18
CA SER A 213 -4.35 4.28 -0.37
C SER A 213 -4.32 5.53 0.52
N VAL A 214 -5.47 6.10 0.91
CA VAL A 214 -5.50 7.22 1.88
C VAL A 214 -5.39 6.71 3.33
N LEU A 215 -6.02 5.58 3.63
CA LEU A 215 -6.01 4.97 4.97
C LEU A 215 -4.64 4.35 5.33
N ALA A 216 -3.99 3.73 4.36
CA ALA A 216 -2.78 2.94 4.57
C ALA A 216 -1.58 3.76 5.10
N PRO A 217 -1.27 4.99 4.66
CA PRO A 217 -0.18 5.78 5.23
C PRO A 217 -0.32 6.03 6.73
N VAL A 218 -1.53 6.35 7.19
CA VAL A 218 -1.80 6.55 8.63
C VAL A 218 -1.63 5.24 9.39
N LEU A 219 -2.17 4.15 8.85
CA LEU A 219 -2.02 2.82 9.42
C LEU A 219 -0.55 2.36 9.46
N ALA A 220 0.22 2.66 8.41
CA ALA A 220 1.65 2.36 8.31
C ALA A 220 2.43 3.05 9.43
N VAL A 221 2.18 4.34 9.70
CA VAL A 221 2.83 5.06 10.80
C VAL A 221 2.41 4.48 12.16
N LEU A 222 1.12 4.19 12.37
CA LEU A 222 0.65 3.56 13.61
C LEU A 222 1.34 2.22 13.87
N LEU A 223 1.40 1.36 12.85
CA LEU A 223 2.07 0.07 12.93
C LEU A 223 3.57 0.23 13.15
N ALA A 224 4.22 1.16 12.44
CA ALA A 224 5.65 1.41 12.57
C ALA A 224 6.05 1.90 13.97
N ILE A 225 5.22 2.71 14.63
CA ILE A 225 5.47 3.12 16.02
C ILE A 225 5.46 1.89 16.96
N MET A 226 4.60 0.91 16.70
CA MET A 226 4.47 -0.29 17.54
C MET A 226 5.52 -1.36 17.24
N THR A 227 5.85 -1.56 15.96
CA THR A 227 6.62 -2.73 15.49
C THR A 227 7.80 -2.40 14.56
N GLY A 228 7.97 -1.15 14.15
CA GLY A 228 9.02 -0.68 13.24
C GLY A 228 8.64 -0.73 11.76
N PHE A 229 9.26 0.12 10.93
CA PHE A 229 8.99 0.20 9.48
C PHE A 229 9.38 -1.08 8.72
N LYS A 230 10.30 -1.89 9.25
CA LYS A 230 10.63 -3.20 8.67
C LYS A 230 9.41 -4.14 8.63
N THR A 231 8.63 -4.14 9.70
CA THR A 231 7.40 -4.94 9.81
C THR A 231 6.33 -4.44 8.85
N VAL A 232 6.19 -3.12 8.70
CA VAL A 232 5.26 -2.51 7.73
C VAL A 232 5.61 -2.91 6.30
N LEU A 233 6.90 -2.92 5.97
CA LEU A 233 7.39 -3.39 4.66
C LEU A 233 7.02 -4.86 4.41
N TRP A 234 7.15 -5.72 5.42
CA TRP A 234 6.75 -7.13 5.34
C TRP A 234 5.23 -7.30 5.18
N LEU A 235 4.43 -6.48 5.85
CA LEU A 235 2.98 -6.46 5.65
C LEU A 235 2.61 -6.01 4.24
N GLY A 236 3.37 -5.07 3.66
CA GLY A 236 3.22 -4.68 2.26
C GLY A 236 3.52 -5.85 1.30
N ALA A 237 4.62 -6.57 1.52
CA ALA A 237 4.93 -7.79 0.76
C ALA A 237 3.84 -8.87 0.93
N ALA A 238 3.34 -9.07 2.15
CA ALA A 238 2.25 -10.00 2.44
C ALA A 238 0.94 -9.60 1.73
N ALA A 239 0.64 -8.30 1.62
CA ALA A 239 -0.51 -7.82 0.87
C ALA A 239 -0.42 -8.16 -0.63
N TYR A 240 0.77 -7.98 -1.24
CA TYR A 240 1.01 -8.40 -2.63
C TYR A 240 0.91 -9.93 -2.81
N LEU A 241 1.39 -10.73 -1.84
CA LEU A 241 1.20 -12.20 -1.87
C LEU A 241 -0.26 -12.60 -1.71
N ALA A 242 -1.01 -11.95 -0.82
CA ALA A 242 -2.45 -12.19 -0.67
C ALA A 242 -3.21 -11.85 -1.95
N ALA A 243 -2.84 -10.74 -2.61
CA ALA A 243 -3.38 -10.36 -3.92
C ALA A 243 -3.08 -11.44 -4.99
N PHE A 244 -1.88 -12.05 -4.97
CA PHE A 244 -1.54 -13.16 -5.84
C PHE A 244 -2.45 -14.37 -5.64
N PHE A 245 -2.70 -14.79 -4.40
CA PHE A 245 -3.58 -15.94 -4.13
C PHE A 245 -5.02 -15.68 -4.56
N ILE A 246 -5.55 -14.48 -4.29
CA ILE A 246 -6.90 -14.09 -4.72
C ILE A 246 -7.02 -14.13 -6.25
N PHE A 247 -6.07 -13.50 -6.95
CA PHE A 247 -6.07 -13.46 -8.41
C PHE A 247 -5.95 -14.87 -9.01
N SER A 248 -5.03 -15.69 -8.50
CA SER A 248 -4.80 -17.04 -9.01
C SER A 248 -6.00 -17.95 -8.77
N PHE A 249 -6.62 -17.88 -7.60
CA PHE A 249 -7.78 -18.69 -7.26
C PHE A 249 -9.00 -18.33 -8.12
N GLU A 250 -9.26 -17.04 -8.34
CA GLU A 250 -10.37 -16.63 -9.20
C GLU A 250 -10.09 -16.85 -10.69
N SER A 251 -8.83 -16.75 -11.14
CA SER A 251 -8.45 -17.15 -12.49
C SER A 251 -8.71 -18.63 -12.75
N LEU A 252 -8.47 -19.51 -11.76
CA LEU A 252 -8.74 -20.94 -11.89
C LEU A 252 -10.25 -21.22 -11.93
N ARG A 253 -11.04 -20.59 -11.05
CA ARG A 253 -12.51 -20.70 -11.06
C ARG A 253 -13.14 -20.26 -12.39
N ALA A 254 -12.64 -19.17 -12.96
CA ALA A 254 -13.12 -18.68 -14.25
C ALA A 254 -12.81 -19.66 -15.41
N SER A 255 -11.74 -20.45 -15.30
CA SER A 255 -11.38 -21.47 -16.30
C SER A 255 -12.24 -22.73 -16.20
N GLU A 256 -12.62 -23.16 -15.00
CA GLU A 256 -13.48 -24.33 -14.76
C GLU A 256 -14.94 -24.11 -15.19
N GLN A 257 -15.41 -22.86 -15.22
CA GLN A 257 -16.78 -22.51 -15.61
C GLN A 257 -17.00 -22.36 -17.12
N LYS A 258 -15.97 -22.46 -17.97
CA LYS A 258 -16.16 -22.50 -19.43
C LYS A 258 -16.75 -23.87 -19.82
N PRO A 259 -17.97 -23.95 -20.36
CA PRO A 259 -18.52 -25.21 -20.82
C PRO A 259 -17.62 -25.75 -21.94
N HIS A 260 -17.22 -27.02 -21.83
CA HIS A 260 -16.70 -27.77 -22.97
C HIS A 260 -17.78 -27.73 -24.06
N HIS A 261 -17.60 -26.90 -25.09
CA HIS A 261 -18.27 -27.15 -26.35
C HIS A 261 -17.68 -28.44 -26.91
N PRO A 262 -18.46 -29.53 -27.07
CA PRO A 262 -18.03 -30.64 -27.88
C PRO A 262 -17.89 -30.09 -29.29
N SER A 263 -16.70 -30.23 -29.86
CA SER A 263 -16.48 -30.09 -31.29
C SER A 263 -17.31 -31.15 -32.00
N GLU A 264 -18.40 -30.74 -32.63
CA GLU A 264 -19.00 -31.47 -33.75
C GLU A 264 -18.25 -31.16 -35.04
#